data_AF-A0A8T0F4L2-F1
#
_entry.id   AF-A0A8T0F4L2-F1
#
_cell.length_a   1.000
_cell.length_b   1.000
_cell.length_c   1.000
_cell.angle_alpha   90.00
_cell.angle_beta   90.00
_cell.angle_gamma   90.00
#
_symmetry.space_group_name_H-M   'P 1'
#
loop_
_entity.id
_entity.type
_entity.pdbx_description
1 polymer ?
#
loop_
_entity_poly.entity_id
_entity_poly.type
_entity_poly.pdbx_seq_one_letter_code
_entity_poly.pdbx_strand_id
1 'polypeptide(L)'
;MEHCDFLALRNMLLRTHMQDLKDITNSVHYENFRCRKLAGVGSDGKPARLCNKNPLDQLEEEKKEHENKMKRMEQEMEQVFELKVKEKRQKLKDSEQDLQRRHEQIRLSLAKQAQELEEMRKAFEKEKKEFELTNKDVEDAFKRMTMDNNSKETVSGKQSGENPQG
;
A
#
# COMPACT_ATOMS: atom_id res chain seq x y z
N MET A 1 -21.84 -53.51 -85.72
CA MET A 1 -20.65 -54.08 -85.07
C MET A 1 -20.05 -53.03 -84.14
N GLU A 2 -20.72 -52.72 -83.04
CA GLU A 2 -20.06 -52.12 -81.88
C GLU A 2 -19.45 -53.29 -81.11
N HIS A 3 -18.15 -53.53 -81.31
CA HIS A 3 -17.48 -54.72 -80.77
C HIS A 3 -16.85 -54.53 -79.39
N CYS A 4 -16.91 -53.33 -78.81
CA CYS A 4 -16.60 -53.08 -77.40
C CYS A 4 -16.83 -51.60 -77.03
N ASP A 5 -17.04 -51.33 -75.75
CA ASP A 5 -17.17 -49.97 -75.20
C ASP A 5 -15.82 -49.25 -75.04
N PHE A 6 -14.75 -49.79 -75.62
CA PHE A 6 -13.40 -49.27 -75.47
C PHE A 6 -13.29 -47.81 -75.90
N LEU A 7 -13.92 -47.45 -77.03
CA LEU A 7 -13.85 -46.09 -77.56
C LEU A 7 -14.61 -45.10 -76.66
N ALA A 8 -15.77 -45.51 -76.13
CA ALA A 8 -16.57 -44.71 -75.20
C ALA A 8 -15.81 -44.49 -73.88
N LEU A 9 -15.25 -45.56 -73.31
CA LEU A 9 -14.47 -45.49 -72.07
C LEU A 9 -13.21 -44.63 -72.24
N ARG A 10 -12.47 -44.78 -73.35
CA ARG A 10 -11.28 -43.97 -73.65
C ARG A 10 -11.64 -42.48 -73.72
N ASN A 11 -12.71 -42.14 -74.45
CA ASN A 11 -13.12 -40.75 -74.59
C ASN A 11 -13.58 -40.16 -73.24
N MET A 12 -14.35 -40.92 -72.46
CA MET A 12 -14.78 -40.51 -71.13
C MET A 12 -13.58 -40.24 -70.21
N LEU A 13 -12.64 -41.20 -70.11
CA LEU A 13 -11.49 -41.06 -69.21
C LEU A 13 -10.51 -39.99 -69.68
N LEU A 14 -10.05 -40.05 -70.93
CA LEU A 14 -8.91 -39.27 -71.41
C LEU A 14 -9.31 -37.91 -72.00
N ARG A 15 -10.50 -37.79 -72.59
CA ARG A 15 -10.91 -36.58 -73.32
C ARG A 15 -11.73 -35.63 -72.47
N THR A 16 -12.60 -36.14 -71.59
CA THR A 16 -13.51 -35.29 -70.81
C THR A 16 -13.18 -35.27 -69.31
N HIS A 17 -12.96 -36.41 -68.66
CA HIS A 17 -12.92 -36.48 -67.17
C HIS A 17 -11.53 -36.58 -66.54
N MET A 18 -10.46 -36.50 -67.32
CA MET A 18 -9.10 -36.59 -66.78
C MET A 18 -8.79 -35.48 -65.76
N GLN A 19 -9.31 -34.27 -65.98
CA GLN A 19 -9.10 -33.15 -65.09
C GLN A 19 -9.84 -33.34 -63.76
N ASP A 20 -11.12 -33.71 -63.82
CA ASP A 20 -11.94 -34.00 -62.62
C ASP A 20 -11.29 -35.08 -61.75
N LEU A 21 -10.75 -36.15 -62.37
CA LEU A 21 -10.04 -37.22 -61.64
C LEU A 21 -8.78 -36.72 -60.93
N LYS A 22 -8.02 -35.82 -61.55
CA LYS A 22 -6.86 -35.16 -60.92
C LYS A 22 -7.30 -34.27 -59.77
N ASP A 23 -8.37 -33.49 -59.96
CA ASP A 23 -8.85 -32.54 -58.97
C ASP A 23 -9.43 -33.25 -57.73
N ILE A 24 -10.18 -34.34 -57.91
CA ILE A 24 -10.65 -35.20 -56.81
C ILE A 24 -9.47 -35.84 -56.10
N THR A 25 -8.49 -36.36 -56.85
CA THR A 25 -7.30 -36.98 -56.26
C THR A 25 -6.50 -35.98 -55.43
N ASN A 26 -6.38 -34.75 -55.89
CA ASN A 26 -5.66 -33.70 -55.17
C ASN A 26 -6.46 -33.20 -53.95
N SER A 27 -7.70 -32.78 -54.15
CA SER A 27 -8.50 -32.13 -53.10
C SER A 27 -9.06 -33.09 -52.05
N VAL A 28 -9.28 -34.36 -52.40
CA VAL A 28 -9.85 -35.37 -51.50
C VAL A 28 -8.78 -36.35 -51.06
N HIS A 29 -8.16 -37.08 -51.98
CA HIS A 29 -7.30 -38.20 -51.59
C HIS A 29 -5.95 -37.73 -51.01
N TYR A 30 -5.30 -36.76 -51.67
CA TYR A 30 -4.03 -36.22 -51.20
C TYR A 30 -4.21 -35.44 -49.91
N GLU A 31 -5.20 -34.56 -49.80
CA GLU A 31 -5.46 -33.83 -48.55
C GLU A 31 -5.84 -34.76 -47.39
N ASN A 32 -6.67 -35.79 -47.61
CA ASN A 32 -6.96 -36.77 -46.56
C ASN A 32 -5.70 -37.53 -46.11
N PHE A 33 -4.84 -37.92 -47.05
CA PHE A 33 -3.57 -38.56 -46.73
C PHE A 33 -2.64 -37.60 -45.97
N ARG A 34 -2.52 -36.36 -46.45
CA ARG A 34 -1.69 -35.31 -45.84
C ARG A 34 -2.13 -35.01 -44.42
N CYS A 35 -3.43 -34.84 -44.19
CA CYS A 35 -4.01 -34.67 -42.87
C CYS A 35 -3.72 -35.86 -41.96
N ARG A 36 -3.91 -37.11 -42.42
CA ARG A 36 -3.59 -38.31 -41.61
C ARG A 36 -2.10 -38.39 -41.27
N LYS A 37 -1.22 -38.05 -42.21
CA LYS A 37 0.24 -38.11 -42.02
C LYS A 37 0.72 -37.05 -41.04
N LEU A 38 0.19 -35.82 -41.15
CA LEU A 38 0.55 -34.70 -40.27
C LEU A 38 -0.13 -34.78 -38.90
N ALA A 39 -1.34 -35.35 -38.80
CA ALA A 39 -2.01 -35.60 -37.52
C ALA A 39 -1.24 -36.61 -36.63
N GLY A 40 -0.42 -37.49 -37.23
CA GLY A 40 0.50 -38.36 -36.48
C GLY A 40 1.78 -37.68 -35.98
N VAL A 41 2.00 -36.41 -36.33
CA VAL A 41 3.19 -35.61 -35.97
C VAL A 41 2.83 -34.45 -35.03
N GLY A 42 1.59 -34.39 -34.52
CA GLY A 42 1.20 -33.47 -33.45
C GLY A 42 1.86 -33.91 -32.14
N SER A 43 2.53 -32.99 -31.44
CA SER A 43 3.43 -33.23 -30.30
C SER A 43 2.80 -33.89 -29.06
N ASP A 44 1.52 -34.26 -29.08
CA ASP A 44 0.74 -34.52 -27.86
C ASP A 44 -0.02 -35.87 -27.87
N GLY A 45 0.18 -36.72 -28.89
CA GLY A 45 -0.26 -38.12 -28.87
C GLY A 45 -1.78 -38.38 -28.78
N LYS A 46 -2.65 -37.39 -29.05
CA LYS A 46 -4.11 -37.55 -29.05
C LYS A 46 -4.67 -37.58 -30.48
N PRO A 47 -5.68 -38.43 -30.77
CA PRO A 47 -6.30 -38.48 -32.08
C PRO A 47 -7.12 -37.21 -32.32
N ALA A 48 -6.63 -36.34 -33.21
CA ALA A 48 -7.34 -35.15 -33.65
C ALA A 48 -8.59 -35.54 -34.47
N ARG A 49 -9.72 -34.89 -34.18
CA ARG A 49 -10.99 -35.11 -34.88
C ARG A 49 -10.83 -34.77 -36.36
N LEU A 50 -11.41 -35.61 -37.22
CA LEU A 50 -11.47 -35.37 -38.67
C LEU A 50 -12.28 -34.08 -38.92
N CYS A 51 -11.60 -33.00 -39.31
CA CYS A 51 -12.23 -31.73 -39.65
C CYS A 51 -12.14 -31.49 -41.15
N ASN A 52 -13.30 -31.36 -41.82
CA ASN A 52 -13.43 -31.09 -43.26
C ASN A 52 -13.18 -29.60 -43.59
N LYS A 53 -12.22 -28.94 -42.93
CA LYS A 53 -11.84 -27.55 -43.21
C LYS A 53 -10.37 -27.49 -43.59
N ASN A 54 -10.01 -26.52 -44.44
CA ASN A 54 -8.64 -26.29 -44.87
C ASN A 54 -7.70 -26.20 -43.64
N PRO A 55 -6.65 -27.04 -43.55
CA PRO A 55 -5.73 -27.07 -42.40
C PRO A 55 -5.06 -25.71 -42.10
N LEU A 56 -4.93 -24.85 -43.11
CA LEU A 56 -4.30 -23.53 -42.93
C LEU A 56 -5.21 -22.56 -42.17
N ASP A 57 -6.51 -22.57 -42.47
CA ASP A 57 -7.50 -21.70 -41.82
C ASP A 57 -7.70 -22.08 -40.34
N GLN A 58 -7.64 -23.38 -40.02
CA GLN A 58 -7.70 -23.86 -38.64
C GLN A 58 -6.49 -23.41 -37.82
N LEU A 59 -5.28 -23.48 -38.39
CA LEU A 59 -4.07 -23.04 -37.68
C LEU A 59 -4.09 -21.53 -37.42
N GLU A 60 -4.59 -20.74 -38.37
CA GLU A 60 -4.74 -19.30 -38.21
C GLU A 60 -5.80 -18.94 -37.18
N GLU A 61 -6.94 -19.64 -37.18
CA GLU A 61 -8.03 -19.45 -36.21
C GLU A 61 -7.58 -19.84 -34.79
N GLU A 62 -6.91 -20.98 -34.61
CA GLU A 62 -6.35 -21.40 -33.32
C GLU A 62 -5.28 -20.43 -32.81
N LYS A 63 -4.40 -19.94 -33.69
CA LYS A 63 -3.41 -18.92 -33.34
C LYS A 63 -4.08 -17.63 -32.85
N LYS A 64 -5.09 -17.16 -33.58
CA LYS A 64 -5.85 -15.96 -33.23
C LYS A 64 -6.64 -16.12 -31.93
N GLU A 65 -7.26 -17.27 -31.70
CA GLU A 65 -7.93 -17.58 -30.43
C GLU A 65 -6.93 -17.59 -29.27
N HIS A 66 -5.76 -18.19 -29.46
CA HIS A 66 -4.71 -18.21 -28.44
C HIS A 66 -4.21 -16.79 -28.13
N GLU A 67 -3.91 -15.99 -29.15
CA GLU A 67 -3.50 -14.58 -28.98
C GLU A 67 -4.56 -13.78 -28.22
N ASN A 68 -5.84 -13.94 -28.56
CA ASN A 68 -6.93 -13.27 -27.86
C ASN A 68 -7.06 -13.72 -26.40
N LYS A 69 -6.85 -15.00 -26.12
CA LYS A 69 -6.83 -15.54 -24.75
C LYS A 69 -5.67 -14.98 -23.94
N MET A 70 -4.48 -14.92 -24.53
CA MET A 70 -3.29 -14.35 -23.89
C MET A 70 -3.51 -12.86 -23.58
N LYS A 71 -4.05 -12.10 -24.53
CA LYS A 71 -4.39 -10.69 -24.34
C LYS A 71 -5.42 -10.47 -23.23
N ARG A 72 -6.46 -11.31 -23.16
CA ARG A 72 -7.46 -11.22 -22.08
C ARG A 72 -6.83 -11.50 -20.72
N MET A 73 -5.98 -12.52 -20.63
CA MET A 73 -5.29 -12.87 -19.39
C MET A 73 -4.35 -11.74 -18.94
N GLU A 74 -3.63 -11.11 -19.87
CA GLU A 74 -2.79 -9.94 -19.59
C GLU A 74 -3.61 -8.78 -19.01
N GLN A 75 -4.73 -8.44 -19.66
CA GLN A 75 -5.64 -7.37 -19.19
C GLN A 75 -6.21 -7.66 -17.80
N GLU A 76 -6.60 -8.90 -17.52
CA GLU A 76 -7.10 -9.30 -16.19
C GLU A 76 -5.99 -9.17 -15.13
N MET A 77 -4.77 -9.59 -15.44
CA MET A 77 -3.62 -9.45 -14.53
C MET A 77 -3.28 -7.98 -14.26
N GLU A 78 -3.30 -7.14 -15.30
CA GLU A 78 -3.05 -5.71 -15.18
C GLU A 78 -4.11 -5.03 -14.32
N GLN A 79 -5.41 -5.32 -14.53
CA GLN A 79 -6.49 -4.78 -13.71
C GLN A 79 -6.36 -5.19 -12.23
N VAL A 80 -6.06 -6.46 -11.96
CA VAL A 80 -5.85 -6.93 -10.57
C VAL A 80 -4.65 -6.24 -9.94
N PHE A 81 -3.58 -6.01 -10.71
CA PHE A 81 -2.41 -5.29 -10.25
C PHE A 81 -2.74 -3.83 -9.91
N GLU A 82 -3.41 -3.11 -10.81
CA GLU A 82 -3.84 -1.73 -10.59
C GLU A 82 -4.74 -1.59 -9.36
N LEU A 83 -5.73 -2.48 -9.21
CA LEU A 83 -6.61 -2.50 -8.04
C LEU A 83 -5.82 -2.73 -6.75
N LYS A 84 -4.88 -3.68 -6.73
CA LYS A 84 -4.01 -3.92 -5.56
C LYS A 84 -3.12 -2.74 -5.25
N VAL A 85 -2.53 -2.10 -6.25
CA VAL A 85 -1.69 -0.91 -6.06
C VAL A 85 -2.52 0.24 -5.49
N LYS A 86 -3.71 0.47 -6.03
CA LYS A 86 -4.64 1.49 -5.54
C LYS A 86 -5.06 1.22 -4.10
N GLU A 87 -5.43 -0.01 -3.78
CA GLU A 87 -5.81 -0.42 -2.41
C GLU A 87 -4.64 -0.22 -1.43
N LYS A 88 -3.43 -0.64 -1.80
CA LYS A 88 -2.23 -0.48 -0.96
C LYS A 88 -1.87 1.00 -0.76
N ARG A 89 -1.93 1.82 -1.82
CA ARG A 89 -1.71 3.27 -1.72
C ARG A 89 -2.75 3.94 -0.83
N GLN A 90 -4.02 3.56 -0.96
CA GLN A 90 -5.09 4.09 -0.13
C GLN A 90 -4.90 3.71 1.34
N LYS A 91 -4.61 2.44 1.63
CA LYS A 91 -4.30 1.97 2.99
C LYS A 91 -3.11 2.71 3.60
N LEU A 92 -2.06 2.96 2.81
CA LEU A 92 -0.89 3.70 3.29
C LEU A 92 -1.26 5.15 3.63
N LYS A 93 -2.04 5.81 2.77
CA LYS A 93 -2.53 7.17 2.99
C LYS A 93 -3.38 7.26 4.26
N ASP A 94 -4.32 6.33 4.46
CA ASP A 94 -5.18 6.31 5.65
C ASP A 94 -4.37 6.06 6.93
N SER A 95 -3.39 5.15 6.86
CA SER A 95 -2.47 4.88 7.97
C SER A 95 -1.59 6.09 8.32
N GLU A 96 -1.10 6.82 7.32
CA GLU A 96 -0.31 8.03 7.53
C GLU A 96 -1.16 9.14 8.17
N GLN A 97 -2.40 9.33 7.71
CA GLN A 97 -3.32 10.30 8.31
C GLN A 97 -3.66 9.97 9.76
N ASP A 98 -3.91 8.69 10.08
CA ASP A 98 -4.16 8.28 11.47
C ASP A 98 -2.95 8.54 12.36
N LEU A 99 -1.75 8.21 11.88
CA LEU A 99 -0.51 8.48 12.61
C LEU A 99 -0.30 9.99 12.83
N GLN A 100 -0.55 10.82 11.82
CA GLN A 100 -0.49 12.28 11.93
C GLN A 100 -1.49 12.81 12.96
N ARG A 101 -2.73 12.32 12.97
CA ARG A 101 -3.74 12.72 13.99
C ARG A 101 -3.30 12.35 15.40
N ARG A 102 -2.78 11.14 15.60
CA ARG A 102 -2.27 10.70 16.92
C ARG A 102 -1.08 11.54 17.36
N HIS A 103 -0.15 11.80 16.45
CA HIS A 103 1.02 12.64 16.73
C HIS A 103 0.60 14.05 17.14
N GLU A 104 -0.36 14.65 16.42
CA GLU A 104 -0.88 15.97 16.75
C GLU A 104 -1.59 15.98 18.11
N GLN A 105 -2.40 14.96 18.42
CA GLN A 105 -3.06 14.83 19.72
C GLN A 105 -2.05 14.73 20.87
N ILE A 106 -1.00 13.93 20.71
CA ILE A 106 0.08 13.80 21.70
C ILE A 106 0.83 15.12 21.85
N ARG A 107 1.14 15.80 20.73
CA ARG A 107 1.82 17.10 20.73
C ARG A 107 1.03 18.15 21.50
N LEU A 108 -0.28 18.24 21.26
CA LEU A 108 -1.17 19.17 21.98
C LEU A 108 -1.27 18.82 23.47
N SER A 109 -1.37 17.54 23.81
CA SER A 109 -1.40 17.08 25.21
C SER A 109 -0.11 17.45 25.96
N LEU A 110 1.06 17.18 25.36
CA LEU A 110 2.36 17.54 25.92
C LEU A 110 2.53 19.05 26.06
N ALA A 111 2.08 19.82 25.07
CA ALA A 111 2.12 21.28 25.14
C ALA A 111 1.26 21.80 26.30
N LYS A 112 0.07 21.21 26.51
CA LYS A 112 -0.80 21.55 27.63
C LYS A 112 -0.15 21.20 28.97
N GLN A 113 0.41 20.00 29.11
CA GLN A 113 1.13 19.59 30.33
C GLN A 113 2.32 20.51 30.62
N ALA A 114 3.08 20.91 29.59
CA ALA A 114 4.17 21.84 29.75
C ALA A 114 3.69 23.23 30.21
N GLN A 115 2.57 23.72 29.67
CA GLN A 115 1.97 24.98 30.10
C GLN A 115 1.49 24.91 31.56
N GLU A 116 0.80 23.84 31.96
CA GLU A 116 0.35 23.63 33.34
C GLU A 116 1.53 23.60 34.32
N LEU A 117 2.63 22.91 33.96
CA LEU A 117 3.85 22.88 34.77
C LEU A 117 4.54 24.24 34.85
N GLU A 118 4.58 25.00 33.77
CA GLU A 118 5.14 26.36 33.73
C GLU A 118 4.33 27.33 34.61
N GLU A 119 3.00 27.23 34.59
CA GLU A 119 2.10 28.02 35.44
C GLU A 119 2.26 27.65 36.91
N MET A 120 2.29 26.36 37.25
CA MET A 120 2.55 25.88 38.62
C MET A 120 3.92 26.33 39.12
N ARG A 121 4.95 26.25 38.28
CA ARG A 121 6.29 26.73 38.62
C ARG A 121 6.29 28.23 38.91
N LYS A 122 5.65 29.05 38.07
CA LYS A 122 5.56 30.50 38.29
C LYS A 122 4.79 30.84 39.56
N ALA A 123 3.70 30.14 39.84
CA ALA A 123 2.93 30.30 41.06
C ALA A 123 3.79 29.99 42.30
N PHE A 124 4.48 28.84 42.29
CA PHE A 124 5.37 28.44 43.37
C PHE A 124 6.55 29.42 43.55
N GLU A 125 7.16 29.91 42.47
CA GLU A 125 8.21 30.94 42.56
C GLU A 125 7.70 32.25 43.15
N LYS A 126 6.44 32.62 42.88
CA LYS A 126 5.80 33.81 43.45
C LYS A 126 5.56 33.61 44.96
N GLU A 127 4.95 32.50 45.35
CA GLU A 127 4.69 32.16 46.76
C GLU A 127 6.01 32.08 47.55
N LYS A 128 7.05 31.46 46.98
CA LYS A 128 8.38 31.40 47.58
C LYS A 128 8.95 32.80 47.84
N LYS A 129 8.84 33.72 46.87
CA LYS A 129 9.31 35.11 47.04
C LYS A 129 8.52 35.85 48.10
N GLU A 130 7.20 35.67 48.15
CA GLU A 130 6.34 36.27 49.17
C GLU A 130 6.69 35.75 50.57
N PHE A 131 6.93 34.44 50.70
CA PHE A 131 7.38 33.82 51.95
C PHE A 131 8.75 34.32 52.39
N GLU A 132 9.73 34.40 51.48
CA GLU A 132 11.07 34.94 51.77
C GLU A 132 11.01 36.41 52.22
N LEU A 133 10.17 37.23 51.57
CA LEU A 133 9.96 38.62 51.97
C LEU A 133 9.34 38.72 53.36
N THR A 134 8.28 37.94 53.62
CA THR A 134 7.60 37.91 54.92
C THR A 134 8.55 37.48 56.03
N ASN A 135 9.35 36.42 55.82
CA ASN A 135 10.35 35.98 56.79
C ASN A 135 11.40 37.06 57.05
N LYS A 136 11.88 37.74 56.01
CA LYS A 136 12.83 38.84 56.15
C LYS A 136 12.23 40.00 56.94
N ASP A 137 10.98 40.37 56.67
CA ASP A 137 10.26 41.42 57.40
C ASP A 137 10.09 41.04 58.88
N VAL A 138 9.80 39.76 59.19
CA VAL A 138 9.72 39.24 60.56
C VAL A 138 11.09 39.28 61.25
N GLU A 139 12.16 38.86 60.59
CA GLU A 139 13.52 38.95 61.11
C GLU A 139 13.95 40.40 61.38
N ASP A 140 13.66 41.31 60.45
CA ASP A 140 13.99 42.73 60.58
C ASP A 140 13.16 43.39 61.70
N ALA A 141 11.89 43.02 61.85
CA ALA A 141 11.06 43.45 62.98
C ALA A 141 11.61 42.93 64.32
N PHE A 142 12.02 41.66 64.39
CA PHE A 142 12.62 41.07 65.59
C PHE A 142 13.94 41.76 65.98
N LYS A 143 14.80 42.07 65.00
CA LYS A 143 16.03 42.86 65.22
C LYS A 143 15.74 44.25 65.75
N ARG A 144 14.76 44.98 65.17
CA ARG A 144 14.36 46.32 65.66
C ARG A 144 13.88 46.25 67.12
N MET A 145 13.02 45.29 67.43
CA MET A 145 12.46 45.12 68.77
C MET A 145 13.54 44.76 69.82
N THR A 146 14.58 44.01 69.41
CA THR A 146 15.72 43.69 70.28
C THR A 146 16.62 44.92 70.49
N MET A 147 16.88 45.71 69.44
CA MET A 147 17.65 46.97 69.54
C MET A 147 16.94 48.00 70.44
N ASP A 148 15.61 48.10 70.34
CA ASP A 148 14.79 48.98 71.18
C ASP A 148 14.77 48.53 72.66
N ASN A 149 14.72 47.21 72.92
CA ASN A 149 14.82 46.66 74.28
C ASN A 149 16.22 46.84 74.90
N ASN A 150 17.28 46.63 74.12
CA ASN A 150 18.66 46.82 74.59
C ASN A 150 18.98 48.30 74.86
N SER A 151 18.35 49.22 74.10
CA SER A 151 18.41 50.66 74.35
C SER A 151 17.65 51.07 75.62
N LYS A 152 16.58 50.35 75.99
CA LYS A 152 15.88 50.56 77.27
C LYS A 152 16.64 50.00 78.48
N GLU A 153 17.32 48.85 78.36
CA GLU A 153 18.15 48.32 79.47
C GLU A 153 19.38 49.21 79.74
N THR A 154 20.04 49.74 78.71
CA THR A 154 21.18 50.65 78.88
C THR A 154 20.81 52.02 79.46
N VAL A 155 19.56 52.47 79.31
CA VAL A 155 19.03 53.69 79.96
C VAL A 155 18.52 53.41 81.39
N SER A 156 18.03 52.20 81.66
CA SER A 156 17.53 51.76 82.99
C SER A 156 18.64 51.54 84.03
N GLY A 157 19.84 51.13 83.62
CA GLY A 157 20.96 50.81 84.51
C GLY A 157 21.66 51.99 85.21
N LYS A 158 21.13 53.22 85.16
CA LYS A 158 21.78 54.42 85.72
C LYS A 158 21.08 55.07 86.93
N GLN A 159 20.02 54.47 87.47
CA GLN A 159 19.35 55.02 88.66
C GLN A 159 18.90 53.92 89.63
N SER A 160 19.81 53.46 90.49
CA SER A 160 19.49 53.08 91.88
C SER A 160 20.70 52.38 92.50
N GLY A 161 21.50 53.12 93.25
CA GLY A 161 22.66 52.56 93.93
C GLY A 161 23.34 53.52 94.88
N GLU A 162 22.58 54.28 95.68
CA GLU A 162 23.11 54.90 96.90
C GLU A 162 22.06 54.86 98.01
N ASN A 163 22.35 54.11 99.07
CA ASN A 163 21.82 54.23 100.42
C ASN A 163 22.76 53.42 101.34
N PRO A 164 22.86 53.63 102.66
CA PRO A 164 22.56 54.81 103.49
C PRO A 164 23.70 55.14 104.51
N GLN A 165 23.42 56.08 105.42
CA GLN A 165 23.99 56.30 106.77
C GLN A 165 25.28 57.13 106.92
N GLY A 166 25.14 58.14 107.81
CA GLY A 166 26.18 59.03 108.33
C GLY A 166 25.57 60.32 108.83
#